data_AF-A0A250FUK0-F1
#
_entry.id   AF-A0A250FUK0-F1
#
_cell.length_a   1.000
_cell.length_b   1.000
_cell.length_c   1.000
_cell.angle_alpha   90.00
_cell.angle_beta   90.00
_cell.angle_gamma   90.00
#
_symmetry.space_group_name_H-M   'P 1'
#
loop_
_entity.id
_entity.type
_entity.pdbx_description
1 polymer ?
#
loop_
_entity_poly.entity_id
_entity_poly.type
_entity_poly.pdbx_seq_one_letter_code
_entity_poly.pdbx_strand_id
1 'polypeptide(L)'
;MGENREKAVEKIISEIQKISLKSSKSGFLENEYIAGFPPYLRGYHAMGNLLQSPEYEPVCVWNEGLIFCEEKYAEVLFHNLEDLLNAKNIDKKSIIITEKLNLNQIIDNINQINYIYLLCDLEYPYLRSFFQQIPKKILPKIRFLLFFDEKVFDRMDKIREIRSFYSEIMEEMEYSYKIPIASYVNTVTEQLYALAAQSDVLLYDVNNLYLNDKLNRFLMQNTLILKTIDPFWK
;
A
#
# COMPACT_ATOMS: atom_id res chain seq x y z
N MET A 1 -42.72 1.32 -18.48
CA MET A 1 -42.02 0.48 -17.48
C MET A 1 -40.94 1.25 -16.67
N GLY A 2 -40.81 2.57 -16.80
CA GLY A 2 -39.78 3.36 -16.07
C GLY A 2 -40.23 3.92 -14.72
N GLU A 3 -41.45 4.44 -14.61
CA GLU A 3 -41.91 5.17 -13.41
C GLU A 3 -42.11 4.30 -12.16
N ASN A 4 -42.39 2.99 -12.32
CA ASN A 4 -42.53 2.07 -11.19
C ASN A 4 -41.18 1.67 -10.55
N ARG A 5 -40.05 1.86 -11.26
CA ARG A 5 -38.72 1.59 -10.71
C ARG A 5 -38.21 2.74 -9.85
N GLU A 6 -38.45 3.98 -10.26
CA GLU A 6 -38.03 5.16 -9.48
C GLU A 6 -38.73 5.22 -8.11
N LYS A 7 -40.05 4.96 -8.08
CA LYS A 7 -40.81 4.89 -6.82
C LYS A 7 -40.37 3.76 -5.89
N ALA A 8 -39.81 2.67 -6.42
CA ALA A 8 -39.28 1.57 -5.62
C ALA A 8 -37.92 1.92 -4.99
N VAL A 9 -37.07 2.64 -5.72
CA VAL A 9 -35.76 3.10 -5.24
C VAL A 9 -35.92 4.13 -4.11
N GLU A 10 -36.83 5.10 -4.26
CA GLU A 10 -37.10 6.09 -3.21
C GLU A 10 -37.62 5.45 -1.92
N LYS A 11 -38.46 4.42 -2.04
CA LYS A 11 -38.99 3.69 -0.89
C LYS A 11 -37.89 2.95 -0.11
N ILE A 12 -36.97 2.29 -0.82
CA ILE A 12 -35.84 1.57 -0.22
C ILE A 12 -34.89 2.55 0.49
N ILE A 13 -34.59 3.70 -0.11
CA ILE A 13 -33.73 4.73 0.49
C ILE A 13 -34.35 5.26 1.80
N SER A 14 -35.67 5.47 1.82
CA SER A 14 -36.38 5.97 3.00
C SER A 14 -36.39 4.97 4.18
N GLU A 15 -36.41 3.66 3.89
CA GLU A 15 -36.35 2.61 4.92
C GLU A 15 -34.94 2.47 5.51
N ILE A 16 -33.90 2.57 4.67
CA ILE A 16 -32.49 2.53 5.13
C ILE A 16 -32.19 3.72 6.07
N GLN A 17 -32.69 4.91 5.74
CA GLN A 17 -32.49 6.11 6.58
C GLN A 17 -33.21 5.99 7.93
N LYS A 18 -34.38 5.34 7.99
CA LYS A 18 -35.09 5.07 9.24
C LYS A 18 -34.37 4.08 10.15
N ILE A 19 -33.63 3.13 9.58
CA ILE A 19 -32.83 2.15 10.34
C ILE A 19 -31.58 2.81 10.92
N SER A 20 -30.97 3.75 10.18
CA SER A 20 -29.71 4.41 10.57
C SER A 20 -29.82 5.39 11.75
N LEU A 21 -31.03 5.81 12.15
CA LEU A 21 -31.24 6.87 13.15
C LEU A 21 -31.77 6.40 14.51
N LYS A 22 -31.88 5.09 14.77
CA LYS A 22 -32.09 4.59 16.13
C LYS A 22 -30.75 4.42 16.84
N SER A 23 -30.16 5.54 17.24
CA SER A 23 -29.08 5.57 18.23
C SER A 23 -29.61 5.08 19.59
N SER A 24 -29.38 3.81 19.90
CA SER A 24 -29.49 3.32 21.27
C SER A 24 -28.32 3.87 22.10
N LYS A 25 -28.65 4.58 23.17
CA LYS A 25 -27.72 5.14 24.17
C LYS A 25 -26.70 4.07 24.61
N SER A 26 -25.41 4.35 24.43
CA SER A 26 -24.31 3.48 24.86
C SER A 26 -24.05 3.65 26.36
N GLY A 27 -24.39 2.62 27.14
CA GLY A 27 -23.70 2.37 28.40
C GLY A 27 -22.31 1.84 28.10
N PHE A 28 -21.30 2.32 28.82
CA PHE A 28 -19.95 1.78 28.80
C PHE A 28 -19.99 0.29 29.16
N LEU A 29 -19.42 -0.56 28.29
CA LEU A 29 -19.05 -1.93 28.61
C LEU A 29 -17.59 -2.14 28.21
N GLU A 30 -16.79 -2.46 29.21
CA GLU A 30 -15.40 -2.84 29.13
C GLU A 30 -15.24 -4.19 28.41
N ASN A 31 -14.15 -4.30 27.64
CA ASN A 31 -13.44 -5.54 27.29
C ASN A 31 -14.23 -6.74 26.79
N GLU A 32 -14.88 -6.59 25.63
CA GLU A 32 -15.13 -7.74 24.74
C GLU A 32 -14.63 -7.43 23.34
N TYR A 33 -13.69 -8.25 22.85
CA TYR A 33 -13.27 -8.27 21.45
C TYR A 33 -14.44 -8.80 20.60
N ILE A 34 -15.38 -7.92 20.26
CA ILE A 34 -16.56 -8.24 19.46
C ILE A 34 -16.21 -8.12 17.97
N ALA A 35 -16.31 -9.23 17.25
CA ALA A 35 -16.46 -9.21 15.80
C ALA A 35 -17.69 -8.35 15.44
N GLY A 36 -17.48 -7.21 14.79
CA GLY A 36 -18.55 -6.24 14.55
C GLY A 36 -18.11 -4.79 14.43
N PHE A 37 -16.86 -4.45 14.79
CA PHE A 37 -16.32 -3.14 14.47
C PHE A 37 -16.17 -2.98 12.95
N PRO A 38 -16.89 -2.02 12.34
CA PRO A 38 -16.74 -1.74 10.93
C PRO A 38 -15.28 -1.39 10.62
N PRO A 39 -14.72 -1.85 9.48
CA PRO A 39 -13.31 -1.64 9.13
C PRO A 39 -12.86 -0.17 9.30
N TYR A 40 -13.72 0.80 9.01
CA TYR A 40 -13.41 2.24 9.11
C TYR A 40 -13.18 2.77 10.51
N LEU A 41 -13.66 2.07 11.55
CA LEU A 41 -13.34 2.40 12.95
C LEU A 41 -12.00 1.79 13.40
N ARG A 42 -11.44 0.87 12.62
CA ARG A 42 -10.10 0.26 12.82
C ARG A 42 -9.04 0.91 11.92
N GLY A 43 -9.31 2.10 11.36
CA GLY A 43 -8.44 2.78 10.39
C GLY A 43 -8.57 2.27 8.95
N TYR A 44 -9.39 1.25 8.66
CA TYR A 44 -9.66 0.80 7.30
C TYR A 44 -10.80 1.61 6.71
N HIS A 45 -10.50 2.76 6.10
CA HIS A 45 -11.51 3.50 5.35
C HIS A 45 -12.27 2.56 4.42
N ALA A 46 -13.59 2.76 4.31
CA ALA A 46 -14.37 2.14 3.25
C ALA A 46 -13.78 2.63 1.93
N MET A 47 -12.81 1.89 1.40
CA MET A 47 -12.53 1.90 -0.02
C MET A 47 -13.83 1.41 -0.62
N GLY A 48 -14.60 2.34 -1.18
CA GLY A 48 -15.75 1.97 -1.98
C GLY A 48 -15.32 0.84 -2.91
N ASN A 49 -16.16 -0.16 -3.07
CA ASN A 49 -16.05 -0.97 -4.27
C ASN A 49 -15.92 0.04 -5.44
N LEU A 50 -14.81 0.05 -6.19
CA LEU A 50 -14.79 0.13 -7.67
C LEU A 50 -13.56 0.75 -8.37
N LEU A 51 -12.65 1.53 -7.76
CA LEU A 51 -11.79 2.42 -8.61
C LEU A 51 -10.27 2.49 -8.43
N GLN A 52 -9.65 1.95 -7.38
CA GLN A 52 -8.19 1.85 -7.39
C GLN A 52 -7.80 0.39 -7.49
N SER A 53 -7.65 -0.06 -8.74
CA SER A 53 -6.76 -1.17 -9.01
C SER A 53 -5.38 -0.76 -8.47
N PRO A 54 -4.71 -1.61 -7.68
CA PRO A 54 -3.38 -1.30 -7.20
C PRO A 54 -2.48 -0.95 -8.38
N GLU A 55 -1.57 -0.01 -8.16
CA GLU A 55 -0.66 0.42 -9.19
C GLU A 55 0.32 -0.73 -9.49
N TYR A 56 0.47 -1.06 -10.76
CA TYR A 56 1.41 -2.09 -11.20
C TYR A 56 2.61 -1.40 -11.84
N GLU A 57 3.74 -1.40 -11.15
CA GLU A 57 4.95 -0.73 -11.61
C GLU A 57 6.03 -1.76 -11.96
N PRO A 58 6.42 -1.88 -13.24
CA PRO A 58 7.57 -2.69 -13.64
C PRO A 58 8.84 -1.98 -13.17
N VAL A 59 9.57 -2.60 -12.24
CA VAL A 59 10.78 -2.05 -11.65
C VAL A 59 12.00 -2.89 -11.99
N CYS A 60 13.17 -2.29 -11.82
CA CYS A 60 14.43 -3.02 -11.82
C CYS A 60 15.25 -2.63 -10.60
N VAL A 61 15.80 -3.61 -9.90
CA VAL A 61 16.75 -3.38 -8.82
C VAL A 61 18.12 -3.16 -9.43
N TRP A 62 18.74 -2.03 -9.10
CA TRP A 62 20.05 -1.63 -9.61
C TRP A 62 21.12 -2.68 -9.30
N ASN A 63 21.96 -2.95 -10.29
CA ASN A 63 23.13 -3.81 -10.23
C ASN A 63 24.18 -3.27 -11.23
N GLU A 64 25.46 -3.33 -10.89
CA GLU A 64 26.59 -2.69 -11.58
C GLU A 64 26.86 -3.19 -13.02
N GLY A 65 26.02 -4.07 -13.57
CA GLY A 65 26.11 -4.57 -14.96
C GLY A 65 24.85 -4.36 -15.80
N LEU A 66 23.87 -3.59 -15.32
CA LEU A 66 22.61 -3.39 -16.04
C LEU A 66 22.79 -2.50 -17.27
N ILE A 67 22.40 -3.03 -18.43
CA ILE A 67 22.25 -2.26 -19.66
C ILE A 67 20.86 -1.63 -19.65
N PHE A 68 20.79 -0.31 -19.55
CA PHE A 68 19.53 0.42 -19.51
C PHE A 68 18.88 0.49 -20.89
N CYS A 69 17.60 0.10 -20.93
CA CYS A 69 16.68 0.35 -22.04
C CYS A 69 15.49 1.14 -21.50
N GLU A 70 15.49 2.46 -21.72
CA GLU A 70 14.47 3.40 -21.20
C GLU A 70 13.02 2.96 -21.47
N GLU A 71 12.76 2.23 -22.56
CA GLU A 71 11.42 1.77 -22.94
C GLU A 71 10.82 0.67 -22.05
N LYS A 72 11.61 0.02 -21.19
CA LYS A 72 11.17 -1.17 -20.43
C LYS A 72 10.92 -0.95 -18.94
N TYR A 73 11.46 0.10 -18.34
CA TYR A 73 11.46 0.30 -16.88
C TYR A 73 10.54 1.46 -16.50
N ALA A 74 9.61 1.25 -15.57
CA ALA A 74 8.87 2.37 -14.99
C ALA A 74 9.68 3.06 -13.88
N GLU A 75 10.53 2.31 -13.16
CA GLU A 75 11.34 2.83 -12.06
C GLU A 75 12.56 1.94 -11.79
N VAL A 76 13.66 2.54 -11.33
CA VAL A 76 14.88 1.84 -10.92
C VAL A 76 15.10 2.02 -9.43
N LEU A 77 15.28 0.91 -8.72
CA LEU A 77 15.45 0.85 -7.27
C LEU A 77 16.93 0.71 -6.92
N PHE A 78 17.47 1.63 -6.13
CA PHE A 78 18.85 1.66 -5.70
C PHE A 78 18.97 1.29 -4.23
N HIS A 79 19.99 0.50 -3.87
CA HIS A 79 20.32 0.24 -2.46
C HIS A 79 21.20 1.33 -1.85
N ASN A 80 22.04 1.97 -2.67
CA ASN A 80 22.99 2.98 -2.22
C ASN A 80 22.67 4.35 -2.84
N LEU A 81 22.84 5.41 -2.04
CA LEU A 81 22.67 6.77 -2.51
C LEU A 81 23.76 7.18 -3.51
N GLU A 82 24.99 6.69 -3.34
CA GLU A 82 26.10 6.98 -4.25
C GLU A 82 25.79 6.48 -5.67
N ASP A 83 25.30 5.25 -5.79
CA ASP A 83 24.89 4.66 -7.07
C ASP A 83 23.74 5.44 -7.71
N LEU A 84 22.77 5.87 -6.90
CA LEU A 84 21.63 6.68 -7.34
C LEU A 84 22.09 8.01 -7.96
N LEU A 85 23.01 8.69 -7.29
CA LEU A 85 23.54 9.99 -7.74
C LEU A 85 24.45 9.84 -8.97
N ASN A 86 25.24 8.77 -9.03
CA ASN A 86 26.17 8.51 -10.13
C ASN A 86 25.48 7.99 -11.40
N ALA A 87 24.34 7.33 -11.28
CA ALA A 87 23.63 6.77 -12.42
C ALA A 87 23.16 7.88 -13.38
N LYS A 88 23.53 7.76 -14.66
CA LYS A 88 23.13 8.69 -15.74
C LYS A 88 22.07 8.02 -16.62
N ASN A 89 21.20 8.82 -17.24
CA ASN A 89 20.14 8.37 -18.17
C ASN A 89 19.04 7.52 -17.50
N ILE A 90 18.62 7.92 -16.29
CA ILE A 90 17.48 7.29 -15.59
C ILE A 90 16.58 8.39 -15.07
N ASP A 91 15.37 8.43 -15.61
CA ASP A 91 14.37 9.46 -15.29
C ASP A 91 13.76 9.27 -13.90
N LYS A 92 13.48 8.01 -13.52
CA LYS A 92 12.82 7.66 -12.26
C LYS A 92 13.72 6.79 -11.40
N LYS A 93 14.37 7.44 -10.44
CA LYS A 93 15.28 6.82 -9.47
C LYS A 93 14.64 6.78 -8.10
N SER A 94 14.62 5.62 -7.48
CA SER A 94 14.12 5.43 -6.11
C SER A 94 15.11 4.69 -5.26
N ILE A 95 15.08 4.93 -3.96
CA ILE A 95 16.03 4.34 -3.01
C ILE A 95 15.33 3.40 -2.05
N ILE A 96 15.93 2.24 -1.80
CA ILE A 96 15.53 1.29 -0.77
C ILE A 96 16.39 1.56 0.46
N ILE A 97 15.75 1.86 1.58
CA ILE A 97 16.43 2.03 2.87
C ILE A 97 16.44 0.68 3.58
N THR A 98 17.62 0.06 3.64
CA THR A 98 17.86 -1.22 4.32
C THR A 98 18.56 -1.06 5.67
N GLU A 99 19.26 0.04 5.90
CA GLU A 99 20.04 0.31 7.12
C GLU A 99 19.90 1.77 7.58
N LYS A 100 20.62 2.14 8.65
CA LYS A 100 20.75 3.51 9.15
C LYS A 100 21.51 4.38 8.14
N LEU A 101 20.88 4.68 7.02
CA LEU A 101 21.35 5.66 6.05
C LEU A 101 21.27 7.06 6.65
N ASN A 102 22.18 7.93 6.18
CA ASN A 102 22.28 9.30 6.64
C ASN A 102 21.08 10.09 6.11
N LEU A 103 20.00 10.14 6.89
CA LEU A 103 18.74 10.84 6.63
C LEU A 103 18.95 12.23 6.00
N ASN A 104 19.94 12.96 6.49
CA ASN A 104 20.30 14.30 6.00
C ASN A 104 20.67 14.28 4.51
N GLN A 105 21.46 13.30 4.05
CA GLN A 105 21.85 13.21 2.65
C GLN A 105 20.66 12.89 1.73
N ILE A 106 19.69 12.11 2.22
CA ILE A 106 18.44 11.80 1.49
C ILE A 106 17.58 13.06 1.39
N ILE A 107 17.46 13.82 2.48
CA ILE A 107 16.72 15.08 2.52
C ILE A 107 17.33 16.11 1.55
N ASP A 108 18.66 16.22 1.54
CA ASP A 108 19.38 17.17 0.66
C ASP A 108 19.18 16.84 -0.83
N ASN A 109 19.07 15.55 -1.17
CA ASN A 109 18.92 15.09 -2.55
C ASN A 109 17.48 14.73 -2.94
N ILE A 110 16.49 15.13 -2.14
CA ILE A 110 15.09 14.71 -2.30
C ILE A 110 14.51 15.03 -3.69
N ASN A 111 15.00 16.07 -4.36
CA ASN A 111 14.53 16.46 -5.70
C ASN A 111 14.92 15.47 -6.80
N GLN A 112 15.99 14.70 -6.60
CA GLN A 112 16.47 13.69 -7.55
C GLN A 112 15.87 12.30 -7.30
N ILE A 113 15.16 12.13 -6.17
CA ILE A 113 14.57 10.87 -5.73
C ILE A 113 13.07 10.90 -6.02
N ASN A 114 12.56 9.89 -6.71
CA ASN A 114 11.13 9.72 -6.98
C ASN A 114 10.42 9.22 -5.71
N TYR A 115 10.78 8.02 -5.24
CA TYR A 115 10.26 7.41 -4.02
C TYR A 115 11.38 6.92 -3.08
N ILE A 116 11.06 6.93 -1.79
CA ILE A 116 11.87 6.36 -0.72
C ILE A 116 11.12 5.13 -0.20
N TYR A 117 11.69 3.96 -0.44
CA TYR A 117 11.15 2.68 -0.02
C TYR A 117 11.74 2.28 1.33
N LEU A 118 10.90 2.29 2.37
CA LEU A 118 11.24 1.83 3.72
C LEU A 118 10.99 0.33 3.81
N LEU A 119 12.05 -0.46 4.04
CA LEU A 119 11.90 -1.90 4.10
C LEU A 119 11.12 -2.30 5.36
N CYS A 120 10.08 -3.12 5.16
CA CYS A 120 9.16 -3.54 6.21
C CYS A 120 9.83 -4.34 7.34
N ASP A 121 10.98 -4.97 7.08
CA ASP A 121 11.73 -5.77 8.06
C ASP A 121 12.59 -4.91 9.01
N LEU A 122 12.58 -3.57 8.86
CA LEU A 122 13.24 -2.64 9.77
C LEU A 122 12.59 -2.65 11.16
N GLU A 123 13.40 -2.38 12.18
CA GLU A 123 12.93 -2.30 13.56
C GLU A 123 11.97 -1.11 13.76
N TYR A 124 10.81 -1.35 14.39
CA TYR A 124 9.80 -0.30 14.65
C TYR A 124 10.34 0.94 15.39
N PRO A 125 11.23 0.83 16.39
CA PRO A 125 11.85 2.00 17.01
C PRO A 125 12.64 2.87 16.04
N TYR A 126 13.34 2.26 15.08
CA TYR A 126 14.06 2.98 14.03
C TYR A 126 13.09 3.72 13.12
N LEU A 127 12.05 3.03 12.64
CA LEU A 127 11.02 3.64 11.80
C LEU A 127 10.32 4.80 12.52
N ARG A 128 10.01 4.67 13.82
CA ARG A 128 9.42 5.74 14.62
C ARG A 128 10.35 6.95 14.70
N SER A 129 11.63 6.72 14.96
CA SER A 129 12.64 7.79 14.96
C SER A 129 12.78 8.47 13.59
N PHE A 130 12.71 7.69 12.50
CA PHE A 130 12.72 8.20 11.14
C PHE A 130 11.54 9.15 10.89
N PHE A 131 10.31 8.74 11.21
CA PHE A 131 9.11 9.57 11.02
C PHE A 131 9.12 10.87 11.84
N GLN A 132 9.71 10.85 13.04
CA GLN A 132 9.86 12.04 13.88
C GLN A 132 10.86 13.07 13.32
N GLN A 133 11.87 12.62 12.56
CA GLN A 133 12.95 13.48 12.06
C GLN A 133 12.66 14.05 10.67
N ILE A 134 11.84 13.38 9.86
CA ILE A 134 11.58 13.82 8.48
C ILE A 134 10.63 15.03 8.41
N PRO A 135 10.89 15.97 7.51
CA PRO A 135 9.93 17.04 7.23
C PRO A 135 8.69 16.50 6.51
N LYS A 136 7.51 17.03 6.86
CA LYS A 136 6.20 16.63 6.30
C LYS A 136 6.14 16.64 4.76
N LYS A 137 6.94 17.48 4.10
CA LYS A 137 7.03 17.57 2.63
C LYS A 137 7.54 16.28 1.96
N ILE A 138 8.23 15.41 2.71
CA ILE A 138 8.81 14.17 2.19
C ILE A 138 7.83 12.99 2.28
N LEU A 139 6.83 13.07 3.16
CA LEU A 139 5.82 12.01 3.35
C LEU A 139 5.17 11.51 2.04
N PRO A 140 4.82 12.38 1.06
CA PRO A 140 4.28 11.92 -0.21
C PRO A 140 5.22 11.05 -1.05
N LYS A 141 6.53 11.12 -0.81
CA LYS A 141 7.55 10.31 -1.49
C LYS A 141 7.87 9.01 -0.76
N ILE A 142 7.36 8.81 0.45
CA ILE A 142 7.66 7.63 1.25
C ILE A 142 6.66 6.53 0.91
N ARG A 143 7.18 5.32 0.73
CA ARG A 143 6.43 4.07 0.56
C ARG A 143 7.05 3.00 1.45
N PHE A 144 6.24 2.12 2.01
CA PHE A 144 6.77 0.89 2.63
C PHE A 144 7.04 -0.15 1.54
N LEU A 145 8.09 -0.96 1.68
CA LEU A 145 8.45 -2.01 0.74
C LEU A 145 8.55 -3.36 1.43
N LEU A 146 7.74 -4.31 0.97
CA LEU A 146 7.79 -5.69 1.41
C LEU A 146 8.09 -6.61 0.21
N PHE A 147 9.09 -7.47 0.36
CA PHE A 147 9.35 -8.54 -0.60
C PHE A 147 8.48 -9.74 -0.25
N PHE A 148 7.67 -10.18 -1.21
CA PHE A 148 6.92 -11.42 -1.09
C PHE A 148 7.79 -12.61 -1.46
N ASP A 149 7.65 -13.67 -0.69
CA ASP A 149 8.34 -14.93 -0.83
C ASP A 149 7.38 -16.08 -0.49
N GLU A 150 7.91 -17.30 -0.37
CA GLU A 150 7.12 -18.49 -0.04
C GLU A 150 6.36 -18.38 1.29
N LYS A 151 6.78 -17.50 2.20
CA LYS A 151 6.13 -17.25 3.50
C LYS A 151 5.01 -16.23 3.38
N VAL A 152 4.14 -16.41 2.40
CA VAL A 152 3.10 -15.44 2.03
C VAL A 152 2.24 -14.98 3.22
N PHE A 153 1.86 -15.87 4.15
CA PHE A 153 1.04 -15.51 5.30
C PHE A 153 1.76 -14.59 6.29
N ASP A 154 3.03 -14.86 6.57
CA ASP A 154 3.86 -13.98 7.42
C ASP A 154 3.97 -12.59 6.80
N ARG A 155 4.08 -12.53 5.45
CA ARG A 155 4.09 -11.25 4.71
C ARG A 155 2.76 -10.51 4.81
N MET A 156 1.63 -11.21 4.73
CA MET A 156 0.32 -10.60 4.94
C MET A 156 0.15 -10.03 6.34
N ASP A 157 0.58 -10.77 7.36
CA ASP A 157 0.54 -10.31 8.75
C ASP A 157 1.44 -9.09 8.95
N LYS A 158 2.62 -9.09 8.34
CA LYS A 158 3.54 -7.94 8.37
C LYS A 158 2.94 -6.68 7.75
N ILE A 159 2.18 -6.79 6.67
CA ILE A 159 1.45 -5.66 6.08
C ILE A 159 0.44 -5.08 7.09
N ARG A 160 -0.30 -5.94 7.81
CA ARG A 160 -1.27 -5.52 8.82
C ARG A 160 -0.58 -4.83 10.00
N GLU A 161 0.52 -5.38 10.48
CA GLU A 161 1.32 -4.76 11.54
C GLU A 161 1.81 -3.37 11.13
N ILE A 162 2.32 -3.22 9.91
CA ILE A 162 2.80 -1.93 9.40
C ILE A 162 1.68 -0.92 9.30
N ARG A 163 0.47 -1.35 8.92
CA ARG A 163 -0.72 -0.49 8.95
C ARG A 163 -1.04 0.02 10.34
N SER A 164 -1.04 -0.86 11.34
CA SER A 164 -1.23 -0.46 12.73
C SER A 164 -0.16 0.54 13.15
N PHE A 165 1.10 0.17 12.92
CA PHE A 165 2.27 0.96 13.29
C PHE A 165 2.25 2.38 12.70
N TYR A 166 2.02 2.53 11.39
CA TYR A 166 2.00 3.88 10.82
C TYR A 166 0.74 4.65 11.24
N SER A 167 -0.39 3.98 11.47
CA SER A 167 -1.60 4.66 11.96
C SER A 167 -1.35 5.30 13.33
N GLU A 168 -0.70 4.57 14.23
CA GLU A 168 -0.29 5.09 15.55
C GLU A 168 0.66 6.29 15.42
N ILE A 169 1.67 6.20 14.56
CA ILE A 169 2.61 7.31 14.34
C ILE A 169 1.91 8.55 13.75
N MET A 170 1.00 8.34 12.79
CA MET A 170 0.27 9.43 12.15
C MET A 170 -0.65 10.14 13.14
N GLU A 171 -1.27 9.39 14.07
CA GLU A 171 -2.03 9.94 15.19
C GLU A 171 -1.14 10.75 16.14
N GLU A 172 0.02 10.23 16.54
CA GLU A 172 0.99 10.95 17.39
C GLU A 172 1.49 12.26 16.75
N MET A 173 1.62 12.29 15.42
CA MET A 173 2.08 13.46 14.67
C MET A 173 0.94 14.43 14.30
N GLU A 174 -0.29 14.17 14.74
CA GLU A 174 -1.52 14.89 14.37
C GLU A 174 -1.63 15.09 12.85
N TYR A 175 -1.34 14.03 12.09
CA TYR A 175 -1.28 14.07 10.64
C TYR A 175 -2.13 12.97 10.04
N SER A 176 -3.00 13.32 9.09
CA SER A 176 -3.83 12.34 8.38
C SER A 176 -3.23 12.10 7.00
N TYR A 177 -2.33 11.12 6.90
CA TYR A 177 -1.77 10.68 5.63
C TYR A 177 -1.56 9.16 5.63
N LYS A 178 -2.05 8.51 4.57
CA LYS A 178 -1.83 7.09 4.34
C LYS A 178 -0.54 6.91 3.55
N ILE A 179 0.45 6.27 4.15
CA ILE A 179 1.67 5.87 3.45
C ILE A 179 1.37 4.62 2.62
N PRO A 180 1.61 4.63 1.30
CA PRO A 180 1.39 3.46 0.46
C PRO A 180 2.31 2.30 0.84
N ILE A 181 1.78 1.08 0.82
CA ILE A 181 2.54 -0.16 0.97
C ILE A 181 2.76 -0.78 -0.41
N ALA A 182 4.01 -0.79 -0.85
CA ALA A 182 4.46 -1.46 -2.06
C ALA A 182 4.90 -2.90 -1.75
N SER A 183 4.46 -3.84 -2.57
CA SER A 183 4.86 -5.24 -2.47
C SER A 183 5.59 -5.68 -3.73
N TYR A 184 6.81 -6.17 -3.55
CA TYR A 184 7.60 -6.74 -4.62
C TYR A 184 7.23 -8.22 -4.81
N VAL A 185 6.75 -8.57 -6.00
CA VAL A 185 6.22 -9.91 -6.33
C VAL A 185 6.89 -10.44 -7.60
N ASN A 186 7.14 -11.75 -7.62
CA ASN A 186 7.74 -12.48 -8.72
C ASN A 186 6.74 -13.47 -9.35
N THR A 187 5.79 -13.97 -8.58
CA THR A 187 4.84 -14.99 -9.03
C THR A 187 3.38 -14.52 -8.95
N VAL A 188 2.50 -15.15 -9.73
CA VAL A 188 1.05 -14.88 -9.69
C VAL A 188 0.48 -15.21 -8.30
N THR A 189 1.04 -16.21 -7.63
CA THR A 189 0.66 -16.58 -6.26
C THR A 189 0.97 -15.45 -5.29
N GLU A 190 2.20 -14.93 -5.31
CA GLU A 190 2.60 -13.78 -4.49
C GLU A 190 1.75 -12.55 -4.79
N GLN A 191 1.46 -12.28 -6.07
CA GLN A 191 0.54 -11.23 -6.50
C GLN A 191 -0.84 -11.40 -5.85
N LEU A 192 -1.45 -12.59 -5.92
CA LEU A 192 -2.76 -12.86 -5.33
C LEU A 192 -2.78 -12.56 -3.83
N TYR A 193 -1.75 -12.98 -3.10
CA TYR A 193 -1.68 -12.76 -1.65
C TYR A 193 -1.33 -11.33 -1.26
N ALA A 194 -0.46 -10.65 -2.00
CA ALA A 194 -0.22 -9.21 -1.81
C ALA A 194 -1.50 -8.39 -2.03
N LEU A 195 -2.29 -8.75 -3.05
CA LEU A 195 -3.58 -8.13 -3.32
C LEU A 195 -4.61 -8.45 -2.24
N ALA A 196 -4.64 -9.68 -1.75
CA ALA A 196 -5.49 -10.07 -0.63
C ALA A 196 -5.11 -9.32 0.65
N ALA A 197 -3.82 -9.07 0.87
CA ALA A 197 -3.34 -8.21 1.95
C ALA A 197 -3.59 -6.73 1.69
N GLN A 198 -4.16 -6.36 0.55
CA GLN A 198 -4.48 -4.98 0.13
C GLN A 198 -3.26 -4.08 -0.09
N SER A 199 -2.16 -4.61 -0.62
CA SER A 199 -1.03 -3.78 -1.04
C SER A 199 -1.49 -2.68 -2.01
N ASP A 200 -0.99 -1.46 -1.82
CA ASP A 200 -1.40 -0.29 -2.60
C ASP A 200 -0.70 -0.27 -3.98
N VAL A 201 0.54 -0.76 -4.00
CA VAL A 201 1.38 -0.83 -5.19
C VAL A 201 1.98 -2.24 -5.30
N LEU A 202 1.97 -2.80 -6.50
CA LEU A 202 2.67 -4.03 -6.84
C LEU A 202 3.87 -3.70 -7.73
N LEU A 203 5.04 -3.97 -7.19
CA LEU A 203 6.30 -3.91 -7.91
C LEU A 203 6.62 -5.29 -8.44
N TYR A 204 7.07 -5.38 -9.68
CA TYR A 204 7.53 -6.63 -10.28
C TYR A 204 8.71 -6.36 -11.20
N ASP A 205 9.58 -7.35 -11.32
CA ASP A 205 10.68 -7.28 -12.27
C ASP A 205 10.14 -7.08 -13.70
N VAL A 206 10.81 -6.24 -14.48
CA VAL A 206 10.57 -6.06 -15.92
C VAL A 206 10.61 -7.36 -16.71
N ASN A 207 11.33 -8.38 -16.24
CA ASN A 207 11.33 -9.70 -16.85
C ASN A 207 9.99 -10.44 -16.68
N ASN A 208 9.15 -10.01 -15.73
CA ASN A 208 7.89 -10.64 -15.36
C ASN A 208 6.66 -9.84 -15.83
N LEU A 209 6.69 -9.32 -17.06
CA LEU A 209 5.56 -8.53 -17.63
C LEU A 209 4.22 -9.29 -17.64
N TYR A 210 4.24 -10.62 -17.60
CA TYR A 210 3.03 -11.46 -17.52
C TYR A 210 2.20 -11.16 -16.26
N LEU A 211 2.80 -10.67 -15.17
CA LEU A 211 2.09 -10.29 -13.95
C LEU A 211 1.11 -9.14 -14.16
N ASN A 212 1.28 -8.36 -15.22
CA ASN A 212 0.44 -7.21 -15.53
C ASN A 212 -0.05 -7.21 -16.99
N ASP A 213 -0.09 -8.37 -17.64
CA ASP A 213 -0.62 -8.49 -18.99
C ASP A 213 -2.16 -8.42 -19.02
N LYS A 214 -2.75 -8.36 -20.21
CA LYS A 214 -4.22 -8.25 -20.37
C LYS A 214 -4.96 -9.45 -19.79
N LEU A 215 -4.40 -10.66 -19.92
CA LEU A 215 -5.05 -11.89 -19.47
C LEU A 215 -5.04 -11.98 -17.95
N ASN A 216 -3.88 -11.76 -17.33
CA ASN A 216 -3.73 -11.79 -15.89
C ASN A 216 -4.55 -10.67 -15.23
N ARG A 217 -4.55 -9.46 -15.78
CA ARG A 217 -5.45 -8.39 -15.30
C ARG A 217 -6.92 -8.82 -15.35
N PHE A 218 -7.35 -9.44 -16.45
CA PHE A 218 -8.71 -9.94 -16.57
C PHE A 218 -9.00 -11.02 -15.51
N LEU A 219 -8.11 -11.99 -15.33
CA LEU A 219 -8.26 -13.03 -14.30
C LEU A 219 -8.34 -12.41 -12.91
N MET A 220 -7.41 -11.51 -12.58
CA MET A 220 -7.38 -10.79 -11.30
C MET A 220 -8.65 -10.00 -11.02
N GLN A 221 -9.20 -9.28 -12.00
CA GLN A 221 -10.47 -8.55 -11.86
C GLN A 221 -11.68 -9.46 -11.62
N ASN A 222 -11.60 -10.70 -12.12
CA ASN A 222 -12.61 -11.72 -11.91
C ASN A 222 -12.38 -12.54 -10.64
N THR A 223 -11.22 -12.44 -10.00
CA THR A 223 -11.06 -12.92 -8.62
C THR A 223 -11.88 -12.04 -7.67
N LEU A 224 -12.51 -12.66 -6.68
CA LEU A 224 -13.21 -11.92 -5.62
C LEU A 224 -12.26 -11.23 -4.63
N ILE A 225 -10.94 -11.46 -4.79
CA ILE A 225 -9.89 -10.92 -3.92
C ILE A 225 -9.90 -9.39 -3.95
N LEU A 226 -10.00 -8.78 -5.14
CA LEU A 226 -10.07 -7.33 -5.28
C LEU A 226 -11.40 -6.72 -4.81
N LYS A 227 -12.40 -7.55 -4.53
CA LYS A 227 -13.77 -7.14 -4.14
C LYS A 227 -14.05 -7.40 -2.67
N THR A 228 -13.08 -7.96 -1.95
CA THR A 228 -13.21 -8.32 -0.53
C THR A 228 -12.14 -7.60 0.26
N ILE A 229 -12.56 -6.90 1.31
CA ILE A 229 -11.64 -6.23 2.23
C ILE A 229 -11.07 -7.29 3.16
N ASP A 230 -9.75 -7.41 3.15
CA ASP A 230 -8.95 -8.33 3.98
C ASP A 230 -9.58 -9.74 4.15
N PRO A 231 -9.62 -10.56 3.07
CA PRO A 231 -10.32 -11.85 3.07
C PRO A 231 -9.71 -12.89 4.03
N PHE A 232 -8.51 -12.65 4.56
CA PHE A 232 -7.80 -13.56 5.46
C PHE A 232 -7.69 -13.01 6.89
N TRP A 233 -8.51 -12.02 7.27
CA TRP A 233 -8.58 -11.57 8.66
C TRP A 233 -9.09 -12.70 9.55
N LYS A 234 -8.35 -13.01 10.62
CA LYS A 234 -8.72 -14.01 11.64
C LYS A 234 -9.15 -13.35 12.93
#